data_AF-A0AB34J5S0-F1
#
_entry.id   AF-A0AB34J5S0-F1
#
_cell.length_a   1.000
_cell.length_b   1.000
_cell.length_c   1.000
_cell.angle_alpha   90.00
_cell.angle_beta   90.00
_cell.angle_gamma   90.00
#
_symmetry.space_group_name_H-M   'P 1'
#
loop_
_entity.id
_entity.type
_entity.pdbx_description
1 polymer ?
#
loop_
_entity_poly.entity_id
_entity_poly.type
_entity_poly.pdbx_seq_one_letter_code
_entity_poly.pdbx_strand_id
1 'polypeptide(L)'
;MQIASARANWTFYLIARGTEGQMGEAEAMLRLLHECQTEDLTNREAIRHMSLETQAAIEAVRERDQEIDSLGEEITSIRAKAATSAGNSAELEAVLKGELAEASSLAAETARLAAQLTESMAALEQLHVRSAQAELDMAVELPKLRCAFRKRTREGYSNALRYSCSLLTLENELDSTKRQIITNHVVV
;
A
#
# COMPACT_ATOMS: atom_id res chain seq x y z
N MET A 1 57.01 10.79 2.39
CA MET A 1 56.04 9.77 1.91
C MET A 1 54.88 9.48 2.89
N GLN A 2 54.84 10.04 4.11
CA GLN A 2 53.75 9.80 5.10
C GLN A 2 52.56 10.79 5.03
N ILE A 3 52.74 11.98 4.46
CA ILE A 3 51.70 13.04 4.44
C ILE A 3 50.59 12.73 3.40
N ALA A 4 50.93 12.14 2.25
CA ALA A 4 49.95 11.75 1.23
C ALA A 4 49.00 10.63 1.69
N SER A 5 49.46 9.74 2.58
CA SER A 5 48.65 8.67 3.18
C SER A 5 47.66 9.21 4.22
N ALA A 6 48.04 10.23 4.99
CA ALA A 6 47.15 10.91 5.92
C ALA A 6 46.05 11.73 5.21
N ARG A 7 46.37 12.33 4.05
CA ARG A 7 45.44 13.11 3.21
C ARG A 7 44.29 12.28 2.64
N ALA A 8 44.58 11.06 2.20
CA ALA A 8 43.56 10.11 1.76
C ALA A 8 42.66 9.66 2.92
N ASN A 9 43.24 9.36 4.09
CA ASN A 9 42.50 8.90 5.27
C ASN A 9 41.56 9.95 5.88
N TRP A 10 41.97 11.22 5.94
CA TRP A 10 41.13 12.29 6.51
C TRP A 10 39.97 12.70 5.59
N THR A 11 40.21 12.71 4.28
CA THR A 11 39.17 12.98 3.29
C THR A 11 38.14 11.84 3.27
N PHE A 12 38.61 10.58 3.36
CA PHE A 12 37.74 9.43 3.57
C PHE A 12 36.96 9.50 4.89
N TYR A 13 37.57 9.94 6.00
CA TYR A 13 36.91 10.03 7.30
C TYR A 13 35.82 11.12 7.35
N LEU A 14 36.06 12.27 6.70
CA LEU A 14 35.07 13.35 6.58
C LEU A 14 33.93 13.00 5.61
N ILE A 15 34.23 12.27 4.52
CA ILE A 15 33.20 11.68 3.66
C ILE A 15 32.43 10.61 4.44
N ALA A 16 33.10 9.72 5.17
CA ALA A 16 32.50 8.63 5.95
C ALA A 16 31.50 9.15 7.01
N ARG A 17 31.87 10.18 7.78
CA ARG A 17 30.96 10.81 8.76
C ARG A 17 29.82 11.60 8.11
N GLY A 18 30.03 12.16 6.92
CA GLY A 18 28.95 12.74 6.12
C GLY A 18 28.01 11.68 5.54
N THR A 19 28.53 10.49 5.24
CA THR A 19 27.78 9.37 4.67
C THR A 19 27.02 8.54 5.71
N GLU A 20 27.41 8.51 6.99
CA GLU A 20 26.65 7.78 8.02
C GLU A 20 25.21 8.32 8.17
N GLY A 21 25.04 9.65 8.15
CA GLY A 21 23.71 10.27 8.13
C GLY A 21 22.98 10.14 6.78
N GLN A 22 23.70 9.97 5.68
CA GLN A 22 23.12 9.79 4.34
C GLN A 22 22.74 8.33 4.05
N MET A 23 23.47 7.35 4.59
CA MET A 23 23.13 5.93 4.52
C MET A 23 21.85 5.65 5.30
N GLY A 24 21.68 6.24 6.49
CA GLY A 24 20.44 6.09 7.25
C GLY A 24 19.19 6.60 6.49
N GLU A 25 19.32 7.68 5.72
CA GLU A 25 18.22 8.20 4.89
C GLU A 25 17.99 7.37 3.62
N ALA A 26 19.05 6.86 3.00
CA ALA A 26 18.94 5.95 1.86
C ALA A 26 18.30 4.62 2.27
N GLU A 27 18.69 4.07 3.41
CA GLU A 27 18.07 2.88 4.01
C GLU A 27 16.61 3.14 4.39
N ALA A 28 16.29 4.31 4.95
CA ALA A 28 14.91 4.68 5.24
C ALA A 28 14.04 4.79 3.96
N MET A 29 14.57 5.37 2.88
CA MET A 29 13.86 5.41 1.58
C MET A 29 13.67 4.01 0.98
N LEU A 30 14.70 3.16 1.02
CA LEU A 30 14.61 1.78 0.53
C LEU A 30 13.64 0.94 1.36
N ARG A 31 13.63 1.12 2.68
CA ARG A 31 12.69 0.45 3.58
C ARG A 31 11.25 0.91 3.31
N LEU A 32 11.02 2.21 3.20
CA LEU A 32 9.69 2.74 2.86
C LEU A 32 9.20 2.21 1.50
N LEU A 33 10.07 2.19 0.48
CA LEU A 33 9.74 1.61 -0.83
C LEU A 33 9.37 0.13 -0.73
N HIS A 34 10.10 -0.64 0.08
CA HIS A 34 9.85 -2.06 0.26
C HIS A 34 8.55 -2.33 1.03
N GLU A 35 8.29 -1.57 2.10
CA GLU A 35 7.05 -1.62 2.88
C GLU A 35 5.85 -1.29 1.98
N CYS A 36 5.92 -0.20 1.21
CA CYS A 36 4.85 0.18 0.29
C CYS A 36 4.61 -0.84 -0.83
N GLN A 37 5.68 -1.42 -1.40
CA GLN A 37 5.53 -2.46 -2.44
C GLN A 37 4.86 -3.72 -1.88
N THR A 38 5.22 -4.10 -0.65
CA THR A 38 4.62 -5.25 0.02
C THR A 38 3.15 -4.97 0.33
N GLU A 39 2.85 -3.78 0.88
CA GLU A 39 1.49 -3.37 1.21
C GLU A 39 0.59 -3.27 -0.03
N ASP A 40 1.06 -2.68 -1.15
CA ASP A 40 0.33 -2.64 -2.42
C ASP A 40 0.03 -4.03 -2.97
N LEU A 41 1.01 -4.95 -2.95
CA LEU A 41 0.78 -6.33 -3.37
C LEU A 41 -0.27 -7.02 -2.50
N THR A 42 -0.15 -6.91 -1.17
CA THR A 42 -1.12 -7.51 -0.25
C THR A 42 -2.52 -6.91 -0.39
N ASN A 43 -2.63 -5.59 -0.59
CA ASN A 43 -3.91 -4.92 -0.80
C ASN A 43 -4.54 -5.35 -2.12
N ARG A 44 -3.77 -5.46 -3.21
CA ARG A 44 -4.27 -5.93 -4.51
C ARG A 44 -4.78 -7.36 -4.44
N GLU A 45 -4.05 -8.24 -3.76
CA GLU A 45 -4.48 -9.62 -3.56
C GLU A 45 -5.75 -9.70 -2.72
N ALA A 46 -5.83 -8.94 -1.62
CA ALA A 46 -7.01 -8.87 -0.78
C ALA A 46 -8.24 -8.30 -1.51
N ILE A 47 -8.07 -7.21 -2.27
CA ILE A 47 -9.12 -6.62 -3.12
C ILE A 47 -9.60 -7.65 -4.15
N ARG A 48 -8.68 -8.34 -4.82
CA ARG A 48 -9.03 -9.36 -5.81
C ARG A 48 -9.81 -10.51 -5.19
N HIS A 49 -9.38 -11.00 -4.03
CA HIS A 49 -10.06 -12.08 -3.31
C HIS A 49 -11.48 -11.66 -2.91
N MET A 50 -11.61 -10.55 -2.19
CA MET A 50 -12.91 -10.04 -1.75
C MET A 50 -13.85 -9.71 -2.91
N SER A 51 -13.31 -9.21 -4.04
CA SER A 51 -14.09 -8.95 -5.24
C SER A 51 -14.66 -10.23 -5.84
N LEU A 52 -13.89 -11.33 -5.87
CA LEU A 52 -14.37 -12.63 -6.33
C LEU A 52 -15.43 -13.20 -5.39
N GLU A 53 -15.24 -13.11 -4.07
CA GLU A 53 -16.22 -13.54 -3.08
C GLU A 53 -17.53 -12.75 -3.19
N THR A 54 -17.43 -11.43 -3.35
CA THR A 54 -18.57 -10.53 -3.54
C THR A 54 -19.32 -10.87 -4.82
N GLN A 55 -18.60 -11.14 -5.92
CA GLN A 55 -19.20 -11.53 -7.19
C GLN A 55 -19.95 -12.86 -7.08
N ALA A 56 -19.36 -13.86 -6.43
CA ALA A 56 -20.02 -15.14 -6.18
C ALA A 56 -21.27 -14.96 -5.30
N ALA A 57 -21.23 -14.08 -4.30
CA ALA A 57 -22.39 -13.76 -3.47
C ALA A 57 -23.51 -13.05 -4.26
N ILE A 58 -23.17 -12.14 -5.19
CA ILE A 58 -24.14 -11.52 -6.10
C ILE A 58 -24.83 -12.57 -6.97
N GLU A 59 -24.07 -13.51 -7.52
CA GLU A 59 -24.61 -14.59 -8.34
C GLU A 59 -25.53 -15.50 -7.53
N ALA A 60 -25.13 -15.89 -6.32
CA ALA A 60 -25.97 -16.69 -5.43
C ALA A 60 -27.29 -15.99 -5.05
N VAL A 61 -27.27 -14.69 -4.77
CA VAL A 61 -28.49 -13.91 -4.51
C VAL A 61 -29.40 -13.90 -5.73
N ARG A 62 -28.84 -13.68 -6.93
CA ARG A 62 -29.61 -13.68 -8.18
C ARG A 62 -30.27 -15.02 -8.49
N GLU A 63 -29.57 -16.13 -8.24
CA GLU A 63 -30.12 -17.48 -8.40
C GLU A 63 -31.30 -17.70 -7.45
N ARG A 64 -31.15 -17.32 -6.17
CA ARG A 64 -32.22 -17.41 -5.17
C ARG A 64 -33.42 -16.52 -5.50
N ASP A 65 -33.20 -15.32 -6.01
CA ASP A 65 -34.28 -14.43 -6.48
C ASP A 65 -35.08 -15.06 -7.63
N GLN A 66 -34.40 -15.70 -8.60
CA GLN A 66 -35.06 -16.41 -9.70
C GLN A 66 -35.87 -17.62 -9.21
N GLU A 67 -35.36 -18.37 -8.23
CA GLU A 67 -36.09 -19.48 -7.60
C GLU A 67 -37.37 -18.97 -6.90
N ILE A 68 -37.31 -17.83 -6.21
CA ILE A 68 -38.46 -17.20 -5.57
C ILE A 68 -39.50 -16.78 -6.60
N ASP A 69 -39.08 -16.17 -7.71
CA ASP A 69 -40.00 -15.77 -8.78
C ASP A 69 -40.71 -16.99 -9.40
N SER A 70 -39.96 -18.08 -9.65
CA SER A 70 -40.52 -19.34 -10.15
C SER A 70 -41.55 -19.94 -9.18
N LEU A 71 -41.23 -19.99 -7.89
CA LEU A 71 -42.17 -20.45 -6.86
C LEU A 71 -43.40 -19.54 -6.76
N GLY A 72 -43.24 -18.23 -6.95
CA GLY A 72 -44.33 -17.26 -7.02
C GLY A 72 -45.31 -17.58 -8.16
N GLU A 73 -44.80 -17.93 -9.33
CA GLU A 73 -45.61 -18.38 -10.47
C GLU A 73 -46.35 -19.69 -10.18
N GLU A 74 -45.68 -20.66 -9.56
CA GLU A 74 -46.28 -21.95 -9.16
C GLU A 74 -47.39 -21.77 -8.15
N ILE A 75 -47.18 -20.98 -7.09
CA ILE A 75 -48.20 -20.63 -6.10
C ILE A 75 -49.41 -20.00 -6.78
N THR A 76 -49.19 -19.09 -7.73
CA THR A 76 -50.27 -18.41 -8.46
C THR A 76 -51.06 -19.39 -9.33
N SER A 77 -50.36 -20.33 -9.99
CA SER A 77 -50.95 -21.42 -10.77
C SER A 77 -51.78 -22.37 -9.91
N ILE A 78 -51.27 -22.77 -8.74
CA ILE A 78 -51.96 -23.63 -7.78
C ILE A 78 -53.21 -22.93 -7.24
N ARG A 79 -53.15 -21.63 -6.91
CA ARG A 79 -54.34 -20.84 -6.51
C ARG A 79 -55.42 -20.81 -7.59
N ALA A 80 -55.03 -20.63 -8.86
CA ALA A 80 -55.98 -20.63 -9.98
C ALA A 80 -56.64 -22.01 -10.17
N LYS A 81 -55.86 -23.10 -10.03
CA LYS A 81 -56.39 -24.48 -10.07
C LYS A 81 -57.32 -24.78 -8.90
N ALA A 82 -56.96 -24.34 -7.69
CA ALA A 82 -57.81 -24.49 -6.51
C ALA A 82 -59.16 -23.76 -6.65
N ALA A 83 -59.15 -22.56 -7.22
CA ALA A 83 -60.38 -21.78 -7.47
C ALA A 83 -61.32 -22.42 -8.50
N THR A 84 -60.82 -23.28 -9.38
CA THR A 84 -61.58 -23.92 -10.47
C THR A 84 -61.94 -25.38 -10.20
N SER A 85 -61.29 -26.05 -9.24
CA SER A 85 -61.57 -27.45 -8.88
C SER A 85 -62.66 -27.54 -7.80
N ALA A 86 -63.79 -28.18 -8.12
CA ALA A 86 -64.91 -28.38 -7.19
C ALA A 86 -64.76 -29.58 -6.23
N GLY A 87 -63.63 -30.30 -6.25
CA GLY A 87 -63.50 -31.60 -5.55
C GLY A 87 -62.20 -31.86 -4.77
N ASN A 88 -61.10 -31.17 -5.05
CA ASN A 88 -59.77 -31.48 -4.47
C ASN A 88 -59.23 -30.37 -3.54
N SER A 89 -60.11 -29.56 -2.95
CA SER A 89 -59.73 -28.33 -2.24
C SER A 89 -58.79 -28.54 -1.06
N ALA A 90 -58.89 -29.64 -0.31
CA ALA A 90 -58.07 -29.86 0.89
C ALA A 90 -56.61 -30.25 0.56
N GLU A 91 -56.40 -31.09 -0.45
CA GLU A 91 -55.04 -31.43 -0.92
C GLU A 91 -54.37 -30.22 -1.59
N LEU A 92 -55.11 -29.45 -2.40
CA LEU A 92 -54.63 -28.21 -3.00
C LEU A 92 -54.27 -27.14 -1.95
N GLU A 93 -55.06 -27.01 -0.87
CA GLU A 93 -54.71 -26.13 0.25
C GLU A 93 -53.47 -26.59 1.02
N ALA A 94 -53.29 -27.91 1.21
CA ALA A 94 -52.12 -28.45 1.88
C ALA A 94 -50.84 -28.18 1.07
N VAL A 95 -50.88 -28.40 -0.25
CA VAL A 95 -49.78 -28.07 -1.16
C VAL A 95 -49.51 -26.57 -1.14
N LEU A 96 -50.54 -25.73 -1.26
CA LEU A 96 -50.36 -24.27 -1.24
C LEU A 96 -49.71 -23.76 0.05
N LYS A 97 -50.06 -24.34 1.21
CA LYS A 97 -49.41 -24.00 2.48
C LYS A 97 -47.94 -24.43 2.52
N GLY A 98 -47.61 -25.57 1.92
CA GLY A 98 -46.23 -26.03 1.76
C GLY A 98 -45.41 -25.04 0.93
N GLU A 99 -45.89 -24.72 -0.27
CA GLU A 99 -45.23 -23.78 -1.19
C GLU A 99 -45.07 -22.38 -0.58
N LEU A 100 -46.07 -21.89 0.15
CA LEU A 100 -45.99 -20.60 0.85
C LEU A 100 -44.96 -20.61 1.99
N ALA A 101 -44.81 -21.72 2.70
CA ALA A 101 -43.80 -21.86 3.74
C ALA A 101 -42.39 -21.92 3.14
N GLU A 102 -42.21 -22.62 2.03
CA GLU A 102 -40.95 -22.71 1.29
C GLU A 102 -40.55 -21.35 0.70
N ALA A 103 -41.47 -20.65 0.03
CA ALA A 103 -41.24 -19.30 -0.47
C ALA A 103 -40.89 -18.31 0.65
N SER A 104 -41.54 -18.42 1.82
CA SER A 104 -41.20 -17.59 2.98
C SER A 104 -39.81 -17.91 3.53
N SER A 105 -39.39 -19.18 3.51
CA SER A 105 -38.07 -19.60 3.95
C SER A 105 -36.97 -19.06 3.01
N LEU A 106 -37.18 -19.21 1.71
CA LEU A 106 -36.28 -18.69 0.68
C LEU A 106 -36.16 -17.17 0.74
N ALA A 107 -37.27 -16.44 0.90
CA ALA A 107 -37.24 -14.99 1.05
C ALA A 107 -36.43 -14.53 2.28
N ALA A 108 -36.53 -15.26 3.40
CA ALA A 108 -35.72 -14.98 4.58
C ALA A 108 -34.23 -15.25 4.35
N GLU A 109 -33.90 -16.32 3.62
CA GLU A 109 -32.53 -16.64 3.24
C GLU A 109 -31.94 -15.59 2.29
N THR A 110 -32.68 -15.19 1.26
CA THR A 110 -32.28 -14.14 0.33
C THR A 110 -32.05 -12.81 1.06
N ALA A 111 -32.93 -12.43 1.99
CA ALA A 111 -32.74 -11.23 2.80
C ALA A 111 -31.45 -11.29 3.64
N ARG A 112 -31.14 -12.46 4.21
CA ARG A 112 -29.88 -12.71 4.94
C ARG A 112 -28.67 -12.59 4.02
N LEU A 113 -28.71 -13.18 2.83
CA LEU A 113 -27.62 -13.12 1.84
C LEU A 113 -27.41 -11.69 1.32
N ALA A 114 -28.49 -10.95 1.05
CA ALA A 114 -28.43 -9.55 0.64
C ALA A 114 -27.80 -8.65 1.72
N ALA A 115 -28.11 -8.89 3.00
CA ALA A 115 -27.46 -8.19 4.11
C ALA A 115 -25.96 -8.50 4.18
N GLN A 116 -25.56 -9.77 4.06
CA GLN A 116 -24.15 -10.17 4.02
C GLN A 116 -23.40 -9.59 2.81
N LEU A 117 -24.06 -9.53 1.66
CA LEU A 117 -23.51 -8.91 0.46
C LEU A 117 -23.27 -7.41 0.66
N THR A 118 -24.22 -6.71 1.27
CA THR A 118 -24.10 -5.28 1.58
C THR A 118 -22.91 -5.01 2.50
N GLU A 119 -22.73 -5.84 3.53
CA GLU A 119 -21.59 -5.76 4.44
C GLU A 119 -20.25 -6.03 3.71
N SER A 120 -20.21 -7.05 2.85
CA SER A 120 -19.03 -7.41 2.06
C SER A 120 -18.63 -6.31 1.08
N MET A 121 -19.62 -5.70 0.41
CA MET A 121 -19.40 -4.56 -0.50
C MET A 121 -18.87 -3.35 0.26
N ALA A 122 -19.41 -3.04 1.44
CA ALA A 122 -18.91 -1.95 2.27
C ALA A 122 -17.46 -2.19 2.73
N ALA A 123 -17.13 -3.42 3.10
CA ALA A 123 -15.76 -3.79 3.46
C ALA A 123 -14.79 -3.67 2.27
N LEU A 124 -15.22 -4.05 1.07
CA LEU A 124 -14.43 -3.90 -0.16
C LEU A 124 -14.18 -2.42 -0.49
N GLU A 125 -15.20 -1.58 -0.36
CA GLU A 125 -15.07 -0.13 -0.58
C GLU A 125 -14.10 0.51 0.43
N GLN A 126 -14.17 0.13 1.71
CA GLN A 126 -13.19 0.56 2.72
C GLN A 126 -11.76 0.11 2.39
N LEU A 127 -11.58 -1.09 1.82
CA LEU A 127 -10.26 -1.57 1.41
C LEU A 127 -9.73 -0.76 0.22
N HIS A 128 -10.58 -0.43 -0.76
CA HIS A 128 -10.21 0.47 -1.86
C HIS A 128 -9.79 1.85 -1.38
N VAL A 129 -10.54 2.45 -0.45
CA VAL A 129 -10.20 3.76 0.13
C VAL A 129 -8.87 3.71 0.85
N ARG A 130 -8.61 2.68 1.67
CA ARG A 130 -7.33 2.49 2.36
C ARG A 130 -6.16 2.33 1.38
N SER A 131 -6.33 1.53 0.34
CA SER A 131 -5.31 1.34 -0.69
C SER A 131 -4.98 2.65 -1.41
N ALA A 132 -6.01 3.43 -1.80
CA ALA A 132 -5.81 4.73 -2.45
C ALA A 132 -5.13 5.75 -1.51
N GLN A 133 -5.46 5.73 -0.22
CA GLN A 133 -4.81 6.60 0.77
C GLN A 133 -3.33 6.26 0.94
N ALA A 134 -2.98 4.97 1.01
CA ALA A 134 -1.59 4.53 1.10
C ALA A 134 -0.76 4.96 -0.13
N GLU A 135 -1.33 4.88 -1.33
CA GLU A 135 -0.71 5.39 -2.56
C GLU A 135 -0.47 6.91 -2.50
N LEU A 136 -1.44 7.67 -1.98
CA LEU A 136 -1.34 9.11 -1.82
C LEU A 136 -0.26 9.51 -0.81
N ASP A 137 -0.22 8.86 0.35
CA ASP A 137 0.78 9.10 1.39
C ASP A 137 2.20 8.85 0.85
N MET A 138 2.37 7.78 0.07
CA MET A 138 3.62 7.48 -0.62
C MET A 138 3.99 8.56 -1.65
N ALA A 139 3.03 9.03 -2.45
CA ALA A 139 3.25 10.08 -3.45
C ALA A 139 3.72 11.40 -2.81
N VAL A 140 3.42 11.63 -1.54
CA VAL A 140 3.83 12.82 -0.78
C VAL A 140 5.16 12.61 -0.06
N GLU A 141 5.36 11.49 0.63
CA GLU A 141 6.54 11.28 1.49
C GLU A 141 7.81 10.94 0.71
N LEU A 142 7.72 10.16 -0.37
CA LEU A 142 8.90 9.81 -1.18
C LEU A 142 9.58 11.05 -1.80
N PRO A 143 8.88 12.02 -2.41
CA PRO A 143 9.52 13.24 -2.89
C PRO A 143 10.16 14.08 -1.78
N LYS A 144 9.55 14.15 -0.59
CA LYS A 144 10.12 14.86 0.56
C LYS A 144 11.45 14.24 0.98
N LEU A 145 11.49 12.92 1.14
CA LEU A 145 12.70 12.18 1.48
C LEU A 145 13.78 12.33 0.39
N ARG A 146 13.41 12.21 -0.89
CA ARG A 146 14.34 12.43 -2.02
C ARG A 146 14.90 13.86 -2.03
N CYS A 147 14.08 14.86 -1.72
CA CYS A 147 14.51 16.25 -1.64
C CYS A 147 15.46 16.49 -0.47
N ALA A 148 15.13 15.96 0.72
CA ALA A 148 15.97 16.03 1.91
C ALA A 148 17.35 15.39 1.66
N PHE A 149 17.36 14.19 1.11
CA PHE A 149 18.58 13.48 0.72
C PHE A 149 19.42 14.30 -0.26
N ARG A 150 18.83 14.80 -1.36
CA ARG A 150 19.54 15.64 -2.35
C ARG A 150 20.16 16.89 -1.73
N LYS A 151 19.45 17.57 -0.82
CA LYS A 151 19.97 18.77 -0.14
C LYS A 151 21.20 18.42 0.70
N ARG A 152 21.12 17.38 1.54
CA ARG A 152 22.25 16.96 2.38
C ARG A 152 23.44 16.46 1.57
N THR A 153 23.22 15.73 0.47
CA THR A 153 24.31 15.28 -0.40
C THR A 153 25.02 16.44 -1.06
N ARG A 154 24.27 17.46 -1.52
CA ARG A 154 24.83 18.68 -2.10
C ARG A 154 25.61 19.49 -1.08
N GLU A 155 25.07 19.66 0.13
CA GLU A 155 25.74 20.36 1.23
C GLU A 155 27.00 19.62 1.70
N GLY A 156 26.93 18.29 1.82
CA GLY A 156 28.07 17.44 2.17
C GLY A 156 29.20 17.53 1.15
N TYR A 157 28.88 17.48 -0.15
CA TYR A 157 29.87 17.66 -1.22
C TYR A 157 30.49 19.06 -1.19
N SER A 158 29.68 20.10 -1.05
CA SER A 158 30.15 21.49 -0.96
C SER A 158 31.07 21.72 0.24
N ASN A 159 30.72 21.14 1.40
CA ASN A 159 31.54 21.22 2.61
C ASN A 159 32.86 20.44 2.44
N ALA A 160 32.84 19.23 1.90
CA ALA A 160 34.05 18.45 1.62
C ALA A 160 35.01 19.21 0.68
N LEU A 161 34.46 19.87 -0.35
CA LEU A 161 35.23 20.68 -1.28
C LEU A 161 35.82 21.94 -0.61
N ARG A 162 35.07 22.58 0.30
CA ARG A 162 35.57 23.72 1.07
C ARG A 162 36.73 23.30 1.99
N TYR A 163 36.57 22.21 2.72
CA TYR A 163 37.61 21.69 3.61
C TYR A 163 38.86 21.27 2.84
N SER A 164 38.72 20.64 1.66
CA SER A 164 39.88 20.28 0.85
C SER A 164 40.64 21.51 0.35
N CYS A 165 39.94 22.58 -0.06
CA CYS A 165 40.54 23.85 -0.41
C CYS A 165 41.25 24.51 0.78
N SER A 166 40.62 24.55 1.97
CA SER A 166 41.25 25.09 3.18
C SER A 166 42.50 24.31 3.60
N LEU A 167 42.47 22.98 3.50
CA LEU A 167 43.63 22.12 3.77
C LEU A 167 44.76 22.37 2.75
N LEU A 168 44.45 22.50 1.47
CA LEU A 168 45.42 22.87 0.43
C LEU A 168 46.09 24.22 0.72
N THR A 169 45.33 25.22 1.17
CA THR A 169 45.88 26.52 1.56
C THR A 169 46.83 26.40 2.74
N LEU A 170 46.41 25.69 3.81
CA LEU A 170 47.25 25.45 4.99
C LEU A 170 48.52 24.65 4.67
N GLU A 171 48.44 23.68 3.77
CA GLU A 171 49.61 22.92 3.27
C GLU A 171 50.59 23.84 2.53
N ASN A 172 50.08 24.72 1.66
CA ASN A 172 50.91 25.68 0.92
C ASN A 172 51.57 26.72 1.86
N GLU A 173 50.84 27.20 2.86
CA GLU A 173 51.37 28.10 3.89
C GLU A 173 52.48 27.42 4.69
N LEU A 174 52.25 26.18 5.14
CA LEU A 174 53.25 25.40 5.88
C LEU A 174 54.52 25.15 5.06
N ASP A 175 54.40 24.82 3.78
CA ASP A 175 55.55 24.59 2.90
C ASP A 175 56.27 25.88 2.51
N SER A 176 55.58 27.02 2.52
CA SER A 176 56.20 28.35 2.42
C SER A 176 57.03 28.66 3.68
N THR A 177 56.47 28.42 4.86
CA THR A 177 57.16 28.61 6.14
C THR A 177 58.38 27.70 6.28
N LYS A 178 58.28 26.42 5.90
CA LYS A 178 59.43 25.50 5.88
C LYS A 178 60.54 25.99 4.95
N ARG A 179 60.17 26.47 3.75
CA ARG A 179 61.14 27.07 2.81
C ARG A 179 61.81 28.30 3.41
N GLN A 180 61.07 29.19 4.06
CA GLN A 180 61.64 30.35 4.75
C GLN A 180 62.60 29.96 5.89
N ILE A 181 62.26 28.94 6.70
CA ILE A 181 63.14 28.45 7.77
C ILE A 181 64.44 27.88 7.19
N ILE A 182 64.37 27.10 6.11
CA ILE A 182 65.57 26.56 5.44
C ILE A 182 66.42 27.69 4.88
N THR A 183 65.83 28.66 4.18
CA THR A 183 66.57 29.81 3.63
C THR A 183 67.23 30.64 4.75
N ASN A 184 66.56 30.83 5.89
CA ASN A 184 67.11 31.57 7.02
C ASN A 184 68.19 30.80 7.80
N HIS A 185 68.27 29.47 7.67
CA HIS A 185 69.34 28.65 8.27
C HIS A 185 70.52 28.36 7.33
N VAL A 186 70.39 28.64 6.02
CA VAL A 186 71.50 28.56 5.05
C VAL A 186 72.28 29.89 4.95
N VAL A 187 71.75 30.98 5.52
CA VAL A 187 72.35 32.33 5.51
C VAL A 187 73.07 32.66 6.84
N VAL A 188 73.44 31.66 7.65
CA VAL A 188 74.30 31.82 8.84
C VAL A 188 75.62 31.11 8.63
#